data_AF-A0A438EIC2-F1
#
_entry.id   AF-A0A438EIC2-F1
#
_cell.length_a   1.000
_cell.length_b   1.000
_cell.length_c   1.000
_cell.angle_alpha   90.00
_cell.angle_beta   90.00
_cell.angle_gamma   90.00
#
_symmetry.space_group_name_H-M   'P 1'
#
loop_
_entity.id
_entity.type
_entity.pdbx_description
1 polymer ?
#
loop_
_entity_poly.entity_id
_entity_poly.type
_entity_poly.pdbx_seq_one_letter_code
_entity_poly.pdbx_strand_id
1 'polypeptide(L)'
;MSTRVGRWVRAVVCECQDGAVNWAEAGRAMVRRLGHKGVVTIVPFARGKGLFFVETLEEALSLHDSRSIRIKSGITVSLRRWSPKENSEVEGDSRKVG
;
A
#
# COMPACT_ATOMS: atom_id res chain seq x y z
N MET A 1 22.74 -3.47 -16.99
CA MET A 1 21.30 -3.24 -17.24
C MET A 1 20.48 -4.35 -16.57
N SER A 2 19.71 -4.02 -15.53
CA SER A 2 18.42 -4.64 -15.19
C SER A 2 17.71 -3.73 -14.18
N THR A 3 16.82 -2.89 -14.69
CA THR A 3 16.13 -1.79 -13.99
C THR A 3 14.83 -2.24 -13.28
N ARG A 4 14.74 -3.48 -12.81
CA ARG A 4 13.48 -4.03 -12.22
C ARG A 4 13.16 -3.56 -10.79
N VAL A 5 13.65 -2.39 -10.37
CA VAL A 5 13.26 -1.75 -9.10
C VAL A 5 12.13 -0.72 -9.31
N GLY A 6 11.84 -0.35 -10.57
CA GLY A 6 11.06 0.85 -10.88
C GLY A 6 9.53 0.78 -10.78
N ARG A 7 8.89 -0.40 -10.81
CA ARG A 7 7.42 -0.46 -10.97
C ARG A 7 6.63 -0.10 -9.70
N TRP A 8 7.22 -0.29 -8.53
CA TRP A 8 6.50 -0.21 -7.25
C TRP A 8 7.14 0.75 -6.23
N VAL A 9 8.01 1.64 -6.72
CA VAL A 9 8.74 2.62 -5.88
C VAL A 9 7.80 3.63 -5.21
N ARG A 10 6.61 3.84 -5.78
CA ARG A 10 5.55 4.72 -5.27
C ARG A 10 4.40 3.98 -4.60
N ALA A 11 4.63 2.73 -4.22
CA ALA A 11 3.62 1.89 -3.60
C ALA A 11 3.88 1.77 -2.09
N VAL A 12 2.84 2.03 -1.30
CA VAL A 12 2.83 1.93 0.15
C VAL A 12 1.92 0.77 0.55
N VAL A 13 2.47 -0.16 1.32
CA VAL A 13 1.69 -1.24 1.92
C VAL A 13 1.04 -0.72 3.19
N CYS A 14 -0.26 -0.93 3.28
CA CYS A 14 -1.10 -0.73 4.44
C CYS A 14 -1.38 -2.08 5.09
N GLU A 15 -1.11 -2.23 6.38
CA GLU A 15 -1.31 -3.47 7.13
C GLU A 15 -2.17 -3.24 8.39
N CYS A 16 -3.14 -4.11 8.64
CA CYS A 16 -4.02 -4.10 9.80
C CYS A 16 -4.19 -5.53 10.31
N GLN A 17 -3.90 -5.77 11.59
CA GLN A 17 -3.91 -7.11 12.18
C GLN A 17 -5.32 -7.70 12.31
N ASP A 18 -6.33 -6.85 12.52
CA ASP A 18 -7.71 -7.29 12.74
C ASP A 18 -8.38 -7.82 11.46
N GLY A 19 -7.73 -7.68 10.30
CA GLY A 19 -8.17 -8.23 9.01
C GLY A 19 -9.41 -7.55 8.39
N ALA A 20 -10.22 -6.89 9.21
CA ALA A 20 -11.42 -6.14 8.82
C ALA A 20 -11.15 -4.64 8.95
N VAL A 21 -10.45 -4.07 7.97
CA VAL A 21 -10.25 -2.62 7.89
C VAL A 21 -11.15 -2.02 6.81
N ASN A 22 -11.78 -0.90 7.12
CA ASN A 22 -12.52 -0.13 6.12
C ASN A 22 -11.51 0.59 5.21
N TRP A 23 -11.20 -0.01 4.06
CA TRP A 23 -10.22 0.55 3.11
C TRP A 23 -10.61 1.92 2.56
N ALA A 24 -11.90 2.23 2.44
CA ALA A 24 -12.34 3.56 2.03
C ALA A 24 -12.02 4.60 3.12
N GLU A 25 -12.15 4.22 4.39
CA GLU A 25 -11.78 5.08 5.51
C GLU A 25 -10.27 5.30 5.62
N ALA A 26 -9.49 4.21 5.49
CA ALA A 26 -8.03 4.29 5.42
C ALA A 26 -7.58 5.18 4.25
N GLY A 27 -8.14 5.00 3.05
CA GLY A 27 -7.85 5.85 1.89
C GLY A 27 -8.14 7.33 2.16
N ARG A 28 -9.30 7.65 2.75
CA ARG A 28 -9.62 9.04 3.15
C ARG A 28 -8.64 9.60 4.17
N ALA A 29 -8.17 8.80 5.11
CA ALA A 29 -7.20 9.25 6.10
C ALA A 29 -5.81 9.49 5.47
N MET A 30 -5.41 8.67 4.48
CA MET A 30 -4.19 8.90 3.68
C MET A 30 -4.27 10.19 2.88
N VAL A 31 -5.37 10.44 2.17
CA VAL A 31 -5.60 11.69 1.41
C VAL A 31 -5.51 12.91 2.31
N ARG A 32 -6.13 12.86 3.50
CA ARG A 32 -6.04 13.95 4.48
C ARG A 32 -4.61 14.18 4.96
N ARG A 33 -3.85 13.10 5.18
CA ARG A 33 -2.45 13.17 5.64
C ARG A 33 -1.52 13.79 4.58
N LEU A 34 -1.79 13.53 3.30
CA LEU A 34 -1.04 14.05 2.16
C LEU A 34 -1.54 15.42 1.66
N GLY A 35 -2.73 15.86 2.08
CA GLY A 35 -3.34 17.09 1.58
C GLY A 35 -3.86 16.99 0.14
N HIS A 36 -4.01 15.77 -0.38
CA HIS A 36 -4.52 15.52 -1.72
C HIS A 36 -6.02 15.86 -1.84
N LYS A 37 -6.47 16.15 -3.06
CA LYS A 37 -7.88 16.31 -3.40
C LYS A 37 -8.28 15.18 -4.35
N GLY A 38 -9.44 14.58 -4.14
CA GLY A 38 -10.00 13.57 -5.04
C GLY A 38 -10.27 12.22 -4.41
N VAL A 39 -10.59 11.25 -5.27
CA VAL A 39 -10.86 9.86 -4.89
C VAL A 39 -9.56 9.09 -4.89
N VAL A 40 -9.34 8.29 -3.85
CA VAL A 40 -8.26 7.32 -3.83
C VAL A 40 -8.79 5.92 -3.63
N THR A 41 -7.98 4.95 -4.01
CA THR A 41 -8.26 3.54 -3.83
C THR A 41 -7.09 2.90 -3.10
N ILE A 42 -7.42 2.12 -2.07
CA ILE A 42 -6.50 1.12 -1.54
C ILE A 42 -6.89 -0.20 -2.19
N VAL A 43 -5.94 -0.84 -2.86
CA VAL A 43 -6.15 -2.14 -3.53
C VAL A 43 -5.85 -3.24 -2.51
N PRO A 44 -6.87 -3.95 -1.97
CA PRO A 44 -6.61 -5.10 -1.11
C PRO A 44 -5.96 -6.22 -1.92
N PHE A 45 -4.93 -6.85 -1.37
CA PHE A 45 -4.26 -7.99 -2.02
C PHE A 45 -4.07 -9.19 -1.09
N ALA A 46 -4.23 -9.00 0.22
CA ALA A 46 -4.29 -10.08 1.21
C ALA A 46 -5.15 -9.66 2.40
N ARG A 47 -5.53 -10.61 3.26
CA ARG A 47 -6.30 -10.31 4.48
C ARG A 47 -5.54 -9.29 5.34
N GLY A 48 -6.20 -8.17 5.65
CA GLY A 48 -5.60 -7.08 6.41
C GLY A 48 -4.49 -6.32 5.70
N LYS A 49 -4.22 -6.58 4.40
CA LYS A 49 -3.21 -5.86 3.63
C LYS A 49 -3.78 -5.22 2.38
N GLY A 50 -3.34 -3.99 2.13
CA GLY A 50 -3.73 -3.22 0.96
C GLY A 50 -2.57 -2.40 0.42
N LEU A 51 -2.68 -2.01 -0.85
CA LEU A 51 -1.70 -1.19 -1.52
C LEU A 51 -2.27 0.19 -1.81
N PHE A 52 -1.51 1.22 -1.47
CA PHE A 52 -1.81 2.60 -1.78
C PHE A 52 -0.74 3.17 -2.71
N PHE A 53 -1.15 3.73 -3.83
CA PHE A 53 -0.24 4.38 -4.77
C PHE A 53 -0.26 5.89 -4.55
N VAL A 54 0.93 6.48 -4.57
CA VAL A 54 1.12 7.93 -4.48
C VAL A 54 1.74 8.47 -5.75
N GLU A 55 1.67 9.79 -5.93
CA GLU A 55 2.13 10.44 -7.14
C GLU A 55 3.66 10.57 -7.14
N THR A 56 4.22 10.84 -5.97
CA THR A 56 5.66 11.13 -5.80
C THR A 56 6.36 10.14 -4.88
N LEU A 57 7.69 10.08 -4.99
CA LEU A 57 8.50 9.25 -4.10
C LEU A 57 8.53 9.85 -2.69
N GLU A 58 8.53 11.17 -2.60
CA GLU A 58 8.51 11.95 -1.36
C GLU A 58 7.27 11.63 -0.52
N GLU A 59 6.11 11.49 -1.16
CA GLU A 59 4.87 11.05 -0.51
C GLU A 59 5.00 9.62 0.04
N ALA A 60 5.59 8.70 -0.75
CA ALA A 60 5.76 7.31 -0.34
C ALA A 60 6.69 7.21 0.88
N LEU A 61 7.77 8.01 0.88
CA LEU A 61 8.70 8.11 2.00
C LEU A 61 8.03 8.75 3.21
N SER A 62 7.31 9.86 3.05
CA SER A 62 6.59 10.53 4.15
C SER A 62 5.59 9.60 4.85
N LEU A 63 4.87 8.79 4.08
CA LEU A 63 3.95 7.79 4.60
C LEU A 63 4.68 6.63 5.30
N HIS A 64 5.79 6.16 4.73
CA HIS A 64 6.62 5.14 5.37
C HIS A 64 7.19 5.61 6.71
N ASP A 65 7.68 6.84 6.76
CA ASP A 65 8.27 7.44 7.96
C ASP A 65 7.22 7.72 9.03
N SER A 66 5.96 7.94 8.62
CA SER A 66 4.83 8.05 9.55
C SER A 66 4.54 6.73 10.29
N ARG A 67 5.02 5.58 9.79
CA ARG A 67 4.87 4.21 10.33
C ARG A 67 3.45 3.67 10.44
N SER A 68 2.47 4.53 10.70
CA SER A 68 1.07 4.17 10.81
C SER A 68 0.17 5.38 10.65
N ILE A 69 -1.12 5.12 10.47
CA ILE A 69 -2.19 6.11 10.57
C ILE A 69 -3.28 5.57 11.48
N ARG A 70 -3.94 6.45 12.23
CA ARG A 70 -5.16 6.11 12.95
C ARG A 70 -6.37 6.53 12.11
N ILE A 71 -7.29 5.60 11.88
CA ILE A 71 -8.56 5.90 11.21
C ILE A 71 -9.63 6.25 12.25
N LYS A 72 -10.76 6.83 11.82
CA LYS A 72 -11.84 7.32 12.70
C LYS A 72 -12.43 6.21 13.58
N SER A 73 -12.48 4.97 13.10
CA SER A 73 -12.92 3.82 13.91
C SER A 73 -12.00 3.49 15.08
N GLY A 74 -10.85 4.18 15.21
CA GLY A 74 -9.86 3.95 16.26
C GLY A 74 -8.81 2.91 15.88
N ILE A 75 -8.99 2.20 14.75
CA ILE A 75 -8.04 1.21 14.24
C ILE A 75 -6.74 1.92 13.79
N THR A 76 -5.61 1.30 14.09
CA THR A 76 -4.30 1.72 13.60
C THR A 76 -3.90 0.87 12.40
N VAL A 77 -3.57 1.53 11.29
CA VAL A 77 -3.08 0.91 10.06
C VAL A 77 -1.59 1.17 9.96
N SER A 78 -0.77 0.13 9.94
CA SER A 78 0.67 0.23 9.73
C SER A 78 0.99 0.54 8.28
N LEU A 79 2.01 1.36 8.05
CA LEU A 79 2.47 1.80 6.75
C LEU A 79 3.92 1.41 6.53
N ARG A 80 4.21 0.85 5.36
CA ARG A 80 5.59 0.61 4.92
C ARG A 80 5.73 0.73 3.42
N ARG A 81 6.96 0.94 2.96
CA ARG A 81 7.28 0.80 1.54
C ARG A 81 7.06 -0.63 1.07
N TRP A 82 6.63 -0.76 -0.17
CA TRP A 82 6.73 -2.02 -0.88
C TRP A 82 8.20 -2.44 -0.98
N SER A 83 8.52 -3.67 -0.59
CA SER A 83 9.91 -4.13 -0.58
C SER A 83 10.34 -4.68 -1.95
N PRO A 84 11.65 -4.59 -2.30
CA PRO A 84 12.16 -5.23 -3.51
C PRO A 84 11.93 -6.75 -3.55
N LYS A 85 11.89 -7.42 -2.39
CA LYS A 85 11.59 -8.85 -2.30
C LYS A 85 10.14 -9.16 -2.67
N GLU A 86 9.21 -8.25 -2.41
CA GLU A 86 7.82 -8.38 -2.89
C GLU A 86 7.68 -8.01 -4.37
N ASN A 87 8.70 -7.38 -4.98
CA ASN A 87 8.76 -7.08 -6.42
C ASN A 87 9.30 -8.21 -7.28
N SER A 88 10.00 -9.20 -6.71
CA SER A 88 10.41 -10.37 -7.48
C SER A 88 9.14 -11.12 -7.86
N GLU A 89 8.91 -11.28 -9.17
CA GLU A 89 7.84 -12.12 -9.72
C GLU A 89 7.75 -13.40 -8.89
N VAL A 90 6.59 -13.64 -8.27
CA VAL A 90 6.31 -14.96 -7.73
C VAL A 90 6.36 -15.87 -8.93
N GLU A 91 7.34 -16.78 -8.97
CA GLU A 91 7.37 -17.88 -9.93
C GLU A 91 6.17 -18.78 -9.59
N GLY A 92 5.00 -18.35 -10.03
CA GLY A 92 3.79 -19.15 -10.00
C GLY A 92 3.96 -20.20 -11.09
N ASP A 93 4.00 -21.46 -10.67
CA ASP A 93 3.91 -22.59 -11.58
C ASP A 93 2.60 -22.45 -12.36
N SER A 94 2.71 -21.91 -13.57
CA SER A 94 1.59 -21.75 -14.47
C SER A 94 1.29 -23.15 -14.97
N ARG A 95 0.39 -23.84 -14.27
CA ARG A 95 -0.24 -25.04 -14.80
C ARG A 95 -0.84 -24.65 -16.14
N LYS A 96 -0.16 -25.04 -17.22
CA LYS A 96 -0.67 -24.94 -18.59
C LYS A 96 -2.01 -25.64 -18.58
N VAL A 97 -3.08 -24.86 -18.67
CA VAL A 97 -4.39 -25.41 -19.02
C VAL A 97 -4.26 -25.79 -20.49
N GLY A 98 -4.14 -27.09 -20.75
CA GLY A 98 -4.14 -27.67 -22.08
C GLY A 98 -5.53 -27.67 -22.70
#